data_AF-Q9R669-F1
#
_entry.id   AF-Q9R669-F1
#
_cell.length_a   1.000
_cell.length_b   1.000
_cell.length_c   1.000
_cell.angle_alpha   90.00
_cell.angle_beta   90.00
_cell.angle_gamma   90.00
#
_symmetry.space_group_name_H-M   'P 1'
#
loop_
_entity.id
_entity.type
_entity.pdbx_description
1 polymer ?
#
loop_
_entity_poly.entity_id
_entity_poly.type
_entity_poly.pdbx_seq_one_letter_code
_entity_poly.pdbx_strand_id
1 'polypeptide(L)'
;SGRYPSGKLATLLYADDTTIQRHKKIRAEANPYLWLGQSKRCPMCKQLITFETGWNIHHIIKRHMGGGDELDNLVLLHPNCHRQLH
;
A
#
# COMPACT_ATOMS: atom_id res chain seq x y z
N SER A 1 24.95 6.61 27.26
CA SER A 1 23.62 6.59 27.91
C SER A 1 23.33 7.97 28.46
N GLY A 2 22.09 8.42 28.38
CA GLY A 2 21.61 9.68 28.98
C GLY A 2 20.56 9.39 30.05
N ARG A 3 20.25 10.33 30.94
CA ARG A 3 19.07 10.23 31.82
C ARG A 3 18.01 11.23 31.35
N TYR A 4 16.78 10.75 31.22
CA TYR A 4 15.64 11.65 31.06
C TYR A 4 15.46 12.46 32.36
N PRO A 5 14.85 13.67 32.29
CA PRO A 5 14.53 14.47 33.49
C PRO A 5 13.66 13.72 34.51
N SER A 6 12.94 12.68 34.09
CA SER A 6 12.18 11.76 34.94
C SER A 6 13.02 10.74 35.72
N GLY A 7 14.36 10.78 35.60
CA GLY A 7 15.30 9.87 36.25
C GLY A 7 15.53 8.54 35.52
N LYS A 8 14.72 8.23 34.49
CA LYS A 8 14.82 7.00 33.68
C LYS A 8 16.08 7.04 32.80
N LEU A 9 16.86 5.95 32.81
CA LEU A 9 18.02 5.79 31.94
C LEU A 9 17.58 5.58 30.48
N ALA A 10 18.09 6.43 29.59
CA ALA A 10 18.01 6.30 28.15
C ALA A 10 19.26 5.56 27.66
N THR A 11 19.06 4.35 27.17
CA THR A 11 20.09 3.57 26.48
C THR A 11 19.92 3.80 24.98
N LEU A 12 21.01 4.13 24.29
CA LEU A 12 21.02 4.16 22.83
C LEU A 12 20.96 2.72 22.36
N LEU A 13 19.90 2.36 21.63
CA LEU A 13 19.81 1.09 20.92
C LEU A 13 20.51 1.28 19.58
N TYR A 14 21.39 0.36 19.20
CA TYR A 14 21.96 0.39 17.86
C TYR A 14 20.89 -0.04 16.84
N ALA A 15 21.03 0.43 15.60
CA ALA A 15 20.01 0.22 14.57
C ALA A 15 19.79 -1.27 14.22
N ASP A 16 20.81 -2.10 14.44
CA ASP A 16 20.80 -3.56 14.34
C ASP A 16 20.11 -4.25 15.52
N ASP A 17 20.03 -3.61 16.69
CA ASP A 17 19.32 -4.13 17.87
C ASP A 17 17.79 -4.08 17.71
N THR A 18 17.29 -3.25 16.79
CA THR A 18 15.86 -3.20 16.45
C THR A 18 15.57 -4.06 15.24
N THR A 19 15.00 -5.26 15.47
CA THR A 19 14.52 -6.09 14.35
C THR A 19 13.48 -5.30 13.54
N ILE A 20 13.78 -5.07 12.26
CA ILE A 20 12.85 -4.40 11.34
C ILE A 20 11.62 -5.29 11.17
N GLN A 21 10.51 -4.90 11.81
CA GLN A 21 9.22 -5.53 11.62
C GLN A 21 8.69 -5.15 10.24
N ARG A 22 8.98 -5.98 9.24
CA ARG A 22 8.39 -5.83 7.90
C ARG A 22 6.89 -6.10 8.02
N HIS A 23 6.08 -5.07 7.82
CA HIS A 23 4.64 -5.22 7.66
C HIS A 23 4.37 -6.30 6.62
N LYS A 24 3.69 -7.37 7.02
CA LYS A 24 3.28 -8.43 6.08
C LYS A 24 2.46 -7.77 4.99
N LYS A 25 2.92 -7.85 3.74
CA LYS A 25 2.14 -7.45 2.58
C LYS A 25 0.80 -8.16 2.65
N ILE A 26 -0.30 -7.41 2.66
CA ILE A 26 -1.64 -7.98 2.58
C ILE A 26 -1.69 -8.79 1.29
N ARG A 27 -1.75 -10.13 1.41
CA ARG A 27 -1.87 -11.08 0.29
C ARG A 27 -3.34 -11.35 -0.07
N ALA A 28 -4.24 -10.44 0.30
CA ALA A 28 -5.64 -10.55 -0.11
C ALA A 28 -5.74 -10.25 -1.61
N GLU A 29 -6.63 -10.95 -2.30
CA GLU A 29 -6.87 -10.80 -3.73
C GLU A 29 -7.15 -9.32 -4.08
N ALA A 30 -7.85 -8.59 -3.20
CA ALA A 30 -7.97 -7.13 -3.22
C ALA A 30 -7.60 -6.53 -1.85
N ASN A 31 -7.05 -5.32 -1.84
CA ASN A 31 -6.96 -4.53 -0.63
C ASN A 31 -8.33 -3.88 -0.34
N PRO A 32 -9.03 -4.26 0.75
CA PRO A 32 -10.38 -3.76 1.03
C PRO A 32 -10.43 -2.24 1.25
N TYR A 33 -9.34 -1.62 1.73
CA TYR A 33 -9.27 -0.16 1.88
C TYR A 33 -9.29 0.55 0.52
N LEU A 34 -8.56 0.04 -0.47
CA LEU A 34 -8.59 0.58 -1.84
C LEU A 34 -9.95 0.37 -2.49
N TRP A 35 -10.52 -0.82 -2.36
CA TRP A 35 -11.80 -1.15 -2.97
C TRP A 35 -12.95 -0.28 -2.41
N LEU A 36 -12.99 -0.09 -1.08
CA LEU A 36 -13.97 0.78 -0.43
C LEU A 36 -13.71 2.26 -0.74
N GLY A 37 -12.46 2.71 -0.70
CA GLY A 37 -12.08 4.09 -1.04
C GLY A 37 -12.44 4.48 -2.48
N GLN A 38 -12.40 3.52 -3.40
CA GLN A 38 -12.81 3.71 -4.79
C GLN A 38 -14.32 3.59 -5.02
N SER A 39 -15.13 3.52 -3.95
CA SER A 39 -16.57 3.24 -4.05
C SER A 39 -16.87 1.97 -4.84
N LYS A 40 -15.96 0.99 -4.77
CA LYS A 40 -16.02 -0.27 -5.52
C LYS A 40 -16.05 -0.08 -7.04
N ARG A 41 -15.61 1.08 -7.56
CA ARG A 41 -15.63 1.40 -8.99
C ARG A 41 -14.23 1.48 -9.57
N CYS A 42 -14.10 1.06 -10.82
CA CYS A 42 -12.89 1.24 -11.62
C CYS A 42 -12.77 2.70 -12.05
N PRO A 43 -11.67 3.41 -11.74
CA PRO A 43 -11.53 4.81 -12.12
C PRO A 43 -11.48 5.08 -13.63
N MET A 44 -11.12 4.08 -14.44
CA MET A 44 -11.09 4.20 -15.90
C MET A 44 -12.50 4.14 -16.51
N CYS A 45 -13.25 3.06 -16.29
CA CYS A 45 -14.56 2.85 -16.94
C CYS A 45 -15.75 3.24 -16.05
N LYS A 46 -15.51 3.60 -14.78
CA LYS A 46 -16.52 3.94 -13.76
C LYS A 46 -17.51 2.83 -13.41
N GLN A 47 -17.32 1.61 -13.93
CA GLN A 47 -18.12 0.44 -13.61
C GLN A 47 -17.67 -0.22 -12.30
N LEU A 48 -18.54 -1.03 -11.70
CA LEU A 48 -18.26 -1.74 -10.46
C LEU A 48 -17.15 -2.79 -10.67
N ILE A 49 -16.28 -2.91 -9.67
CA ILE A 49 -15.30 -3.97 -9.52
C ILE A 49 -15.95 -5.05 -8.66
N THR A 50 -16.28 -6.18 -9.30
CA THR A 50 -16.86 -7.36 -8.67
C THR A 50 -15.89 -8.55 -8.80
N PHE A 51 -16.17 -9.62 -8.05
CA PHE A 51 -15.44 -10.89 -8.17
C PHE A 51 -15.43 -11.44 -9.59
N GLU A 52 -16.55 -11.33 -10.30
CA GLU A 52 -16.70 -11.81 -11.68
C GLU A 52 -15.83 -11.03 -12.66
N THR A 53 -15.75 -9.70 -12.50
CA THR A 53 -14.94 -8.86 -13.39
C THR A 53 -13.44 -8.97 -13.10
N GLY A 54 -13.09 -9.40 -11.88
CA GLY A 54 -11.73 -9.36 -11.37
C GLY A 54 -11.16 -7.93 -11.29
N TRP A 55 -9.90 -7.84 -10.85
CA TRP A 55 -9.18 -6.58 -10.75
C TRP A 55 -7.67 -6.80 -10.72
N ASN A 56 -6.93 -5.75 -11.09
CA ASN A 56 -5.48 -5.64 -10.99
C ASN A 56 -5.13 -4.37 -10.22
N ILE A 57 -4.04 -4.40 -9.46
CA ILE A 57 -3.47 -3.23 -8.81
C ILE A 57 -2.55 -2.52 -9.80
N HIS A 58 -2.74 -1.21 -9.94
CA HIS A 58 -1.89 -0.32 -10.71
C HIS A 58 -1.19 0.68 -9.79
N HIS A 59 0.08 0.97 -10.07
CA HIS A 59 0.81 2.07 -9.44
C HIS A 59 0.57 3.35 -10.24
N ILE A 60 0.00 4.39 -9.60
CA ILE A 60 -0.24 5.69 -10.23
C ILE A 60 1.09 6.32 -10.66
N ILE A 61 2.05 6.35 -9.74
CA ILE A 61 3.45 6.66 -10.00
C ILE A 61 4.19 5.34 -10.14
N LYS A 62 4.78 5.10 -11.30
CA LYS A 62 5.54 3.88 -11.59
C LYS A 62 6.72 3.77 -10.62
N ARG A 63 7.06 2.54 -10.21
CA ARG A 63 8.17 2.27 -9.28
C ARG A 63 9.51 2.81 -9.75
N HIS A 64 9.78 2.77 -11.06
CA HIS A 64 11.02 3.31 -11.62
C HIS A 64 11.09 4.85 -11.59
N MET A 65 9.95 5.53 -11.40
CA MET A 65 9.87 6.99 -11.21
C MET A 65 9.82 7.38 -9.74
N GLY A 66 10.09 6.45 -8.81
CA GLY A 66 10.08 6.70 -7.37
C GLY A 66 8.73 6.43 -6.68
N GLY A 67 7.75 5.84 -7.36
CA GLY A 67 6.48 5.46 -6.73
C GLY A 67 6.63 4.26 -5.79
N GLY A 68 6.12 4.38 -4.57
CA GLY A 68 6.11 3.30 -3.58
C GLY A 68 4.82 2.47 -3.59
N ASP A 69 4.68 1.62 -2.58
CA ASP A 69 3.51 0.73 -2.40
C ASP A 69 2.48 1.34 -1.41
N GLU A 70 2.51 2.65 -1.19
CA GLU A 70 1.55 3.37 -0.35
C GLU A 70 0.15 3.31 -0.98
N LEU A 71 -0.90 3.25 -0.14
CA LEU A 71 -2.29 3.17 -0.62
C LEU A 71 -2.64 4.31 -1.58
N ASP A 72 -2.14 5.51 -1.32
CA ASP A 72 -2.40 6.70 -2.14
C ASP A 72 -1.77 6.60 -3.53
N ASN A 73 -0.76 5.75 -3.70
CA ASN A 73 -0.10 5.49 -4.98
C ASN A 73 -0.67 4.24 -5.70
N LEU A 74 -1.64 3.54 -5.10
CA LEU A 74 -2.21 2.32 -5.65
C LEU A 74 -3.66 2.53 -6.06
N VAL A 75 -4.06 1.90 -7.18
CA VAL A 75 -5.44 1.92 -7.66
C VAL A 75 -5.85 0.56 -8.21
N LEU A 76 -7.08 0.13 -7.93
CA LEU A 76 -7.69 -1.06 -8.48
C LEU A 76 -8.38 -0.74 -9.82
N LEU A 77 -8.07 -1.53 -10.84
CA LEU A 77 -8.65 -1.44 -12.18
C LEU A 77 -9.09 -2.82 -12.65
N HIS A 78 -10.08 -2.88 -13.55
CA HIS A 78 -10.37 -4.14 -14.24
C HIS A 78 -9.16 -4.61 -15.05
N PRO A 79 -8.97 -5.93 -15.28
CA PRO A 79 -7.84 -6.43 -16.05
C PRO A 79 -7.72 -5.80 -17.45
N ASN A 80 -8.85 -5.60 -18.13
CA ASN A 80 -8.87 -4.95 -19.45
C ASN A 80 -8.55 -3.45 -19.38
N CYS A 81 -9.04 -2.76 -18.35
CA CYS A 81 -8.69 -1.36 -18.10
C CYS A 81 -7.20 -1.22 -17.77
N HIS A 82 -6.67 -2.09 -16.91
CA HIS A 82 -5.27 -2.10 -16.54
C HIS A 82 -4.35 -2.25 -17.76
N ARG A 83 -4.71 -3.12 -18.72
CA ARG A 83 -3.96 -3.31 -19.97
C ARG A 83 -3.97 -2.09 -20.88
N GLN A 84 -5.00 -1.23 -20.82
CA GLN A 84 -5.04 -0.02 -21.66
C GLN A 84 -4.08 1.09 -21.17
N LEU A 85 -3.60 0.99 -19.92
CA LEU A 85 -2.64 1.94 -19.35
C LEU A 85 -1.17 1.54 -19.55
N HIS A 86 -0.92 0.29 -19.93
CA HIS A 86 0.43 -0.25 -20.21
C HIS A 86 0.62 -0.43 -21.70
#